data_AF-A0A7X1D021-F1
#
_entry.id   AF-A0A7X1D021-F1
#
_cell.length_a   1.000
_cell.length_b   1.000
_cell.length_c   1.000
_cell.angle_alpha   90.00
_cell.angle_beta   90.00
_cell.angle_gamma   90.00
#
_symmetry.space_group_name_H-M   'P 1'
#
loop_
_entity.id
_entity.type
_entity.pdbx_description
1 polymer ?
#
loop_
_entity_poly.entity_id
_entity_poly.type
_entity_poly.pdbx_seq_one_letter_code
_entity_poly.pdbx_strand_id
1 'polypeptide(L)'
;MNAEILIQTVHLNNQRKISIPDDLTPKKRDDMFSDYIQSSEANPNYIKDIFSAKFTPPVDEYTKLCAKRAYDEKIEEHFLANSNTSQEFGYIIGIKAMDTQEIKKISRKGSTTEIMYNERILLEALDYPSILQNFIYIFDFVDHEFRFSGIELKEEASSLMRVFQEPSLGEYPDGVIFKNKQSILIGSLGVYKKFLEKNNIFLEDVIVWFFSEYLVQNFDVSGFGIVVPSKDSSYYEKNSLFHSQLHRVVKEYYLYSTYGEIDNELLNRIATPAYEDLISLSSNKYLYLTNKRIIDINNFLFSDQTTFAYPQSSMTRTFERVLSKKIRKSKLADWEKATYNDLSSEGIWADKNDTIQFLNNKEIALLKDFFDNTCINRYWIPEEWGELLEDGSLNNKSEVWNRLFSKEESAYLNYYLTDKFSNSRSLRNKYAHGSTEDLDEEEHEHNYIVLLFLFILVVIKINEEFDYKYRN
;
A
#
# COMPACT_ATOMS: atom_id res chain seq x y z
N MET A 1 -2.41 -39.45 3.77
CA MET A 1 -2.14 -38.06 4.22
C MET A 1 -3.31 -37.21 3.77
N ASN A 2 -3.83 -36.32 4.61
CA ASN A 2 -4.97 -35.45 4.26
C ASN A 2 -4.47 -34.27 3.38
N ALA A 3 -5.21 -33.90 2.32
CA ALA A 3 -4.90 -32.74 1.48
C ALA A 3 -4.76 -31.45 2.29
N GLU A 4 -5.58 -31.28 3.33
CA GLU A 4 -5.52 -30.10 4.21
C GLU A 4 -4.18 -29.96 4.94
N ILE A 5 -3.56 -31.07 5.34
CA ILE A 5 -2.23 -31.06 5.99
C ILE A 5 -1.17 -30.55 5.02
N LEU A 6 -1.28 -30.91 3.74
CA LEU A 6 -0.39 -30.42 2.69
C LEU A 6 -0.61 -28.94 2.40
N ILE A 7 -1.87 -28.50 2.35
CA ILE A 7 -2.22 -27.09 2.12
C ILE A 7 -1.69 -26.22 3.25
N GLN A 8 -1.89 -26.64 4.51
CA GLN A 8 -1.40 -25.92 5.70
C GLN A 8 0.11 -25.68 5.71
N THR A 9 0.91 -26.45 4.95
CA THR A 9 2.36 -26.23 4.87
C THR A 9 2.73 -24.82 4.38
N VAL A 10 1.87 -24.16 3.58
CA VAL A 10 2.14 -22.80 3.06
C VAL A 10 1.99 -21.72 4.12
N HIS A 11 1.29 -22.02 5.23
CA HIS A 11 1.12 -21.14 6.38
C HIS A 11 2.16 -21.38 7.48
N LEU A 12 3.01 -22.39 7.33
CA LEU A 12 4.05 -22.71 8.30
C LEU A 12 5.33 -21.94 8.01
N ASN A 13 5.70 -21.05 8.94
CA ASN A 13 7.03 -20.45 8.94
C ASN A 13 8.12 -21.53 9.05
N ASN A 14 9.33 -21.22 8.54
CA ASN A 14 10.53 -22.08 8.49
C ASN A 14 10.90 -22.87 9.78
N GLN A 15 10.28 -22.55 10.92
CA GLN A 15 10.47 -23.21 12.22
C GLN A 15 9.60 -24.45 12.45
N ARG A 16 8.52 -24.67 11.69
CA ARG A 16 7.67 -25.88 11.78
C ARG A 16 7.77 -26.69 10.49
N LYS A 17 8.70 -27.64 10.44
CA LYS A 17 8.82 -28.58 9.32
C LYS A 17 7.83 -29.72 9.48
N ILE A 18 6.77 -29.74 8.67
CA ILE A 18 5.99 -30.97 8.45
C ILE A 18 6.86 -31.91 7.61
N SER A 19 7.04 -33.14 8.06
CA SER A 19 7.72 -34.18 7.28
C SER A 19 6.76 -34.65 6.18
N ILE A 20 7.06 -34.30 4.93
CA ILE A 20 6.33 -34.80 3.77
C ILE A 20 6.91 -36.18 3.42
N PRO A 21 6.07 -37.22 3.23
CA PRO A 21 6.52 -38.54 2.79
C PRO A 21 7.28 -38.49 1.46
N ASP A 22 8.37 -39.24 1.34
CA ASP A 22 9.21 -39.29 0.13
C ASP A 22 8.45 -39.82 -1.11
N ASP A 23 7.34 -40.52 -0.92
CA ASP A 23 6.50 -41.06 -1.99
C ASP A 23 5.44 -40.08 -2.52
N LEU A 24 5.34 -38.87 -1.93
CA LEU A 24 4.46 -37.81 -2.41
C LEU A 24 5.13 -37.08 -3.60
N THR A 25 4.82 -37.53 -4.80
CA THR A 25 5.23 -36.83 -6.03
C THR A 25 4.35 -35.59 -6.28
N PRO A 26 4.82 -34.60 -7.06
CA PRO A 26 4.02 -33.42 -7.41
C PRO A 26 2.69 -33.79 -8.04
N LYS A 27 2.69 -34.81 -8.91
CA LYS A 27 1.48 -35.36 -9.52
C LYS A 27 0.51 -35.92 -8.49
N LYS A 28 0.97 -36.75 -7.55
CA LYS A 28 0.10 -37.30 -6.49
C LYS A 28 -0.49 -36.18 -5.61
N ARG A 29 0.29 -35.13 -5.34
CA ARG A 29 -0.21 -33.96 -4.62
C ARG A 29 -1.33 -33.25 -5.41
N ASP A 30 -1.11 -33.01 -6.70
CA ASP A 30 -2.08 -32.31 -7.55
C ASP A 30 -3.35 -33.15 -7.77
N ASP A 31 -3.23 -34.49 -7.82
CA ASP A 31 -4.36 -35.43 -7.79
C ASP A 31 -5.13 -35.30 -6.46
N MET A 32 -4.43 -35.29 -5.32
CA MET A 32 -5.06 -35.08 -4.00
C MET A 32 -5.76 -33.72 -3.87
N PHE A 33 -5.17 -32.66 -4.44
CA PHE A 33 -5.79 -31.34 -4.48
C PHE A 33 -7.03 -31.34 -5.37
N SER A 34 -6.98 -31.99 -6.53
CA SER A 34 -8.13 -32.15 -7.42
C SER A 34 -9.29 -32.88 -6.74
N ASP A 35 -9.01 -33.98 -6.02
CA ASP A 35 -10.01 -34.71 -5.24
C ASP A 35 -10.59 -33.85 -4.11
N TYR A 36 -9.74 -33.05 -3.43
CA TYR A 36 -10.19 -32.14 -2.38
C TYR A 36 -11.10 -31.04 -2.93
N ILE A 37 -10.74 -30.40 -4.04
CA ILE A 37 -11.52 -29.33 -4.69
C ILE A 37 -12.96 -29.80 -4.97
N GLN A 38 -13.12 -31.05 -5.40
CA GLN A 38 -14.43 -31.64 -5.73
C GLN A 38 -15.24 -32.09 -4.50
N SER A 39 -14.67 -32.03 -3.31
CA SER A 39 -15.35 -32.44 -2.08
C SER A 39 -16.38 -31.41 -1.61
N SER A 40 -17.56 -31.88 -1.21
CA SER A 40 -18.61 -31.04 -0.61
C SER A 40 -18.14 -30.39 0.70
N GLU A 41 -17.28 -31.08 1.45
CA GLU A 41 -16.77 -30.62 2.75
C GLU A 41 -15.50 -29.76 2.64
N ALA A 42 -15.01 -29.51 1.42
CA ALA A 42 -13.76 -28.76 1.26
C ALA A 42 -13.92 -27.31 1.71
N ASN A 43 -13.01 -26.90 2.60
CA ASN A 43 -12.93 -25.58 3.17
C ASN A 43 -12.52 -24.56 2.07
N PRO A 44 -13.34 -23.52 1.81
CA PRO A 44 -13.03 -22.51 0.81
C PRO A 44 -11.67 -21.84 1.00
N ASN A 45 -11.21 -21.64 2.25
CA ASN A 45 -9.90 -21.04 2.51
C ASN A 45 -8.75 -21.93 2.02
N TYR A 46 -8.87 -23.25 2.18
CA TYR A 46 -7.86 -24.18 1.67
C TYR A 46 -7.94 -24.35 0.15
N ILE A 47 -9.14 -24.26 -0.44
CA ILE A 47 -9.26 -24.19 -1.90
C ILE A 47 -8.57 -22.93 -2.43
N LYS A 48 -8.74 -21.79 -1.75
CA LYS A 48 -8.05 -20.52 -2.08
C LYS A 48 -6.54 -20.72 -2.09
N ASP A 49 -6.00 -21.29 -1.02
CA ASP A 49 -4.57 -21.55 -0.89
C ASP A 49 -4.01 -22.38 -2.06
N ILE A 50 -4.73 -23.38 -2.58
CA ILE A 50 -4.27 -24.23 -3.69
C ILE A 50 -3.89 -23.41 -4.93
N PHE A 51 -4.68 -22.38 -5.27
CA PHE A 51 -4.40 -21.55 -6.45
C PHE A 51 -3.55 -20.33 -6.17
N SER A 52 -3.53 -19.83 -4.92
CA SER A 52 -2.90 -18.56 -4.59
C SER A 52 -1.60 -18.66 -3.81
N ALA A 53 -1.32 -19.76 -3.11
CA ALA A 53 -0.08 -19.89 -2.36
C ALA A 53 1.10 -20.36 -3.23
N LYS A 54 2.33 -19.95 -2.87
CA LYS A 54 3.56 -20.40 -3.55
C LYS A 54 4.04 -21.76 -3.01
N PHE A 55 3.48 -22.86 -3.53
CA PHE A 55 3.96 -24.21 -3.23
C PHE A 55 5.34 -24.48 -3.85
N THR A 56 6.14 -25.32 -3.18
CA THR A 56 7.39 -25.86 -3.73
C THR A 56 7.35 -27.40 -3.68
N PRO A 57 7.37 -28.10 -4.84
CA PRO A 57 7.31 -27.55 -6.21
C PRO A 57 5.97 -26.84 -6.49
N PRO A 58 5.85 -26.01 -7.55
CA PRO A 58 4.59 -25.34 -7.87
C PRO A 58 3.44 -26.33 -8.14
N VAL A 59 2.21 -25.92 -7.83
CA VAL A 59 0.98 -26.62 -8.26
C VAL A 59 0.79 -26.46 -9.75
N ASP A 60 0.35 -27.51 -10.43
CA ASP A 60 0.00 -27.46 -11.85
C ASP A 60 -1.08 -26.40 -12.15
N GLU A 61 -0.91 -25.65 -13.24
CA GLU A 61 -1.79 -24.54 -13.60
C GLU A 61 -3.22 -24.98 -13.87
N TYR A 62 -3.44 -26.20 -14.37
CA TYR A 62 -4.79 -26.74 -14.55
C TYR A 62 -5.47 -26.97 -13.19
N THR A 63 -4.75 -27.56 -12.22
CA THR A 63 -5.27 -27.75 -10.86
C THR A 63 -5.57 -26.41 -10.17
N LYS A 64 -4.71 -25.40 -10.35
CA LYS A 64 -4.98 -24.04 -9.85
C LYS A 64 -6.24 -23.44 -10.47
N LEU A 65 -6.44 -23.58 -11.79
CA LEU A 65 -7.63 -23.09 -12.47
C LEU A 65 -8.90 -23.77 -11.95
N CYS A 66 -8.87 -25.09 -11.74
CA CYS A 66 -9.97 -25.83 -11.14
C CYS A 66 -10.27 -25.35 -9.72
N ALA A 67 -9.25 -25.15 -8.89
CA ALA A 67 -9.41 -24.63 -7.53
C ALA A 67 -10.04 -23.23 -7.54
N LYS A 68 -9.56 -22.33 -8.41
CA LYS A 68 -10.10 -20.98 -8.54
C LYS A 68 -11.58 -20.99 -8.91
N ARG A 69 -11.97 -21.75 -9.95
CA ARG A 69 -13.37 -21.86 -10.36
C ARG A 69 -14.27 -22.40 -9.26
N ALA A 70 -13.83 -23.46 -8.57
CA ALA A 70 -14.58 -24.05 -7.47
C ALA A 70 -14.69 -23.12 -6.26
N TYR A 71 -13.65 -22.31 -5.98
CA TYR A 71 -13.70 -21.28 -4.97
C TYR A 71 -14.72 -20.20 -5.32
N ASP A 72 -14.65 -19.66 -6.55
CA ASP A 72 -15.56 -18.60 -7.02
C ASP A 72 -17.02 -19.07 -6.96
N GLU A 73 -17.31 -20.30 -7.41
CA GLU A 73 -18.64 -20.93 -7.33
C GLU A 73 -19.13 -21.08 -5.87
N LYS A 74 -18.30 -21.62 -4.98
CA LYS A 74 -18.66 -21.76 -3.55
C LYS A 74 -18.90 -20.42 -2.87
N ILE A 75 -18.12 -19.40 -3.21
CA ILE A 75 -18.27 -18.05 -2.66
C ILE A 75 -19.57 -17.43 -3.17
N GLU A 76 -19.87 -17.55 -4.46
CA GLU A 76 -21.12 -17.08 -5.04
C GLU A 76 -22.35 -17.76 -4.41
N GLU A 77 -22.33 -19.09 -4.28
CA GLU A 77 -23.37 -19.85 -3.58
C GLU A 77 -23.57 -19.36 -2.14
N HIS A 78 -22.46 -19.16 -1.41
CA HIS A 78 -22.50 -18.67 -0.04
C HIS A 78 -23.08 -17.25 0.04
N PHE A 79 -22.72 -16.35 -0.88
CA PHE A 79 -23.27 -14.99 -0.95
C PHE A 79 -24.77 -15.01 -1.27
N LEU A 80 -25.21 -15.82 -2.22
CA LEU A 80 -26.62 -15.97 -2.59
C LEU A 80 -27.45 -16.54 -1.43
N ALA A 81 -26.97 -17.60 -0.79
CA ALA A 81 -27.63 -18.26 0.34
C ALA A 81 -27.71 -17.36 1.59
N ASN A 82 -26.71 -16.51 1.80
CA ASN A 82 -26.59 -15.65 2.98
C ASN A 82 -26.79 -14.16 2.66
N SER A 83 -27.54 -13.84 1.60
CA SER A 83 -27.81 -12.45 1.20
C SER A 83 -28.35 -11.58 2.35
N ASN A 84 -29.13 -12.15 3.27
CA ASN A 84 -29.67 -11.48 4.45
C ASN A 84 -28.64 -11.11 5.55
N THR A 85 -27.44 -11.72 5.52
CA THR A 85 -26.33 -11.43 6.46
C THR A 85 -25.11 -10.83 5.76
N SER A 86 -25.19 -10.62 4.44
CA SER A 86 -24.18 -9.93 3.66
C SER A 86 -24.19 -8.41 3.92
N GLN A 87 -23.00 -7.78 3.86
CA GLN A 87 -22.86 -6.34 4.00
C GLN A 87 -22.21 -5.77 2.72
N GLU A 88 -22.98 -4.99 1.97
CA GLU A 88 -22.50 -4.27 0.80
C GLU A 88 -21.95 -2.91 1.22
N PHE A 89 -20.77 -2.53 0.76
CA PHE A 89 -20.21 -1.19 0.94
C PHE A 89 -20.27 -0.40 -0.37
N GLY A 90 -21.16 0.60 -0.41
CA GLY A 90 -21.30 1.48 -1.55
C GLY A 90 -20.48 2.77 -1.39
N TYR A 91 -19.96 3.30 -2.49
CA TYR A 91 -19.36 4.63 -2.54
C TYR A 91 -20.01 5.48 -3.61
N ILE A 92 -20.39 6.71 -3.26
CA ILE A 92 -20.79 7.72 -4.24
C ILE A 92 -19.78 8.86 -4.12
N ILE A 93 -18.97 9.03 -5.16
CA ILE A 93 -17.94 10.05 -5.21
C ILE A 93 -18.36 11.08 -6.25
N GLY A 94 -18.33 12.36 -5.88
CA GLY A 94 -18.79 13.43 -6.75
C GLY A 94 -18.08 14.75 -6.49
N ILE A 95 -18.22 15.67 -7.44
CA ILE A 95 -17.84 17.07 -7.30
C ILE A 95 -19.12 17.89 -7.33
N LYS A 96 -19.27 18.81 -6.37
CA LYS A 96 -20.45 19.67 -6.27
C LYS A 96 -20.06 21.04 -5.72
N ALA A 97 -20.63 22.09 -6.27
CA ALA A 97 -20.53 23.42 -5.68
C ALA A 97 -21.06 23.43 -4.24
N MET A 98 -20.23 23.91 -3.32
CA MET A 98 -20.58 24.08 -1.91
C MET A 98 -20.29 25.52 -1.49
N ASP A 99 -21.15 26.10 -0.64
CA ASP A 99 -20.99 27.44 -0.10
C ASP A 99 -20.05 27.51 1.12
N THR A 100 -19.44 26.38 1.50
CA THR A 100 -18.50 26.28 2.62
C THR A 100 -17.06 26.34 2.12
N GLN A 101 -16.12 26.63 3.03
CA GLN A 101 -14.67 26.49 2.79
C GLN A 101 -14.17 25.05 3.00
N GLU A 102 -15.08 24.08 3.19
CA GLU A 102 -14.69 22.68 3.36
C GLU A 102 -14.24 22.10 2.01
N ILE A 103 -13.09 21.42 2.00
CA ILE A 103 -12.51 20.77 0.81
C ILE A 103 -13.42 19.64 0.30
N LYS A 104 -13.95 18.85 1.22
CA LYS A 104 -14.89 17.75 0.93
C LYS A 104 -15.86 17.54 2.08
N LYS A 105 -17.04 17.04 1.73
CA LYS A 105 -18.06 16.60 2.67
C LYS A 105 -18.23 15.08 2.57
N ILE A 106 -18.14 14.41 3.71
CA ILE A 106 -18.38 12.96 3.82
C ILE A 106 -19.69 12.76 4.56
N SER A 107 -20.57 11.93 4.00
CA SER A 107 -21.82 11.53 4.66
C SER A 107 -22.08 10.05 4.46
N ARG A 108 -22.85 9.45 5.37
CA ARG A 108 -23.16 8.01 5.32
C ARG A 108 -24.67 7.82 5.28
N LYS A 109 -25.15 7.06 4.30
CA LYS A 109 -26.55 6.66 4.15
C LYS A 109 -26.61 5.13 4.12
N GLY A 110 -26.98 4.53 5.26
CA GLY A 110 -26.92 3.09 5.42
C GLY A 110 -25.49 2.57 5.27
N SER A 111 -25.29 1.68 4.29
CA SER A 111 -23.97 1.14 3.97
C SER A 111 -23.23 1.88 2.85
N THR A 112 -23.83 2.94 2.30
CA THR A 112 -23.20 3.80 1.29
C THR A 112 -22.53 5.00 1.93
N THR A 113 -21.28 5.24 1.55
CA THR A 113 -20.52 6.45 1.91
C THR A 113 -20.51 7.41 0.71
N GLU A 114 -21.04 8.62 0.91
CA GLU A 114 -20.97 9.70 -0.09
C GLU A 114 -19.80 10.62 0.23
N ILE A 115 -18.92 10.85 -0.75
CA ILE A 115 -17.79 11.78 -0.70
C ILE A 115 -18.02 12.83 -1.78
N MET A 116 -18.20 14.09 -1.36
CA MET A 116 -18.44 15.20 -2.27
C MET A 116 -17.30 16.22 -2.15
N TYR A 117 -16.55 16.43 -3.22
CA TYR A 117 -15.49 17.43 -3.31
C TYR A 117 -16.05 18.79 -3.73
N ASN A 118 -15.47 19.86 -3.21
CA ASN A 118 -15.95 21.22 -3.43
C ASN A 118 -15.52 21.75 -4.79
N GLU A 119 -16.49 21.89 -5.69
CA GLU A 119 -16.27 22.37 -7.07
C GLU A 119 -15.63 23.77 -7.09
N ARG A 120 -15.98 24.66 -6.15
CA ARG A 120 -15.47 26.04 -6.16
C ARG A 120 -13.97 26.09 -5.90
N ILE A 121 -13.49 25.28 -4.95
CA ILE A 121 -12.06 25.17 -4.65
C ILE A 121 -11.31 24.59 -5.85
N LEU A 122 -11.86 23.56 -6.49
CA LEU A 122 -11.22 22.96 -7.66
C LEU A 122 -11.19 23.89 -8.88
N LEU A 123 -12.19 24.76 -9.05
CA LEU A 123 -12.22 25.76 -10.13
C LEU A 123 -11.15 26.85 -9.96
N GLU A 124 -10.72 27.12 -8.73
CA GLU A 124 -9.63 28.07 -8.43
C GLU A 124 -8.23 27.46 -8.65
N ALA A 125 -8.14 26.14 -8.85
CA ALA A 125 -6.91 25.35 -8.85
C ALA A 125 -6.73 24.54 -10.15
N LEU A 126 -6.97 25.18 -11.31
CA LEU A 126 -6.95 24.54 -12.65
C LEU A 126 -5.61 24.66 -13.39
N ASP A 127 -4.63 25.40 -12.88
CA ASP A 127 -3.28 25.38 -13.45
C ASP A 127 -2.58 24.04 -13.16
N TYR A 128 -1.65 23.63 -14.02
CA TYR A 128 -1.02 22.30 -13.95
C TYR A 128 -0.29 22.01 -12.61
N PRO A 129 0.49 22.95 -12.02
CA PRO A 129 1.01 22.78 -10.67
C PRO A 129 -0.08 22.50 -9.63
N SER A 130 -1.14 23.33 -9.59
CA SER A 130 -2.24 23.17 -8.65
C SER A 130 -2.98 21.85 -8.85
N ILE A 131 -3.13 21.39 -10.09
CA ILE A 131 -3.74 20.08 -10.39
C ILE A 131 -2.94 18.94 -9.75
N LEU A 132 -1.61 18.97 -9.84
CA LEU A 132 -0.76 17.97 -9.20
C LEU A 132 -0.85 18.04 -7.66
N GLN A 133 -0.90 19.26 -7.11
CA GLN A 133 -1.07 19.47 -5.67
C GLN A 133 -2.43 18.97 -5.15
N ASN A 134 -3.49 19.04 -5.95
CA ASN A 134 -4.81 18.54 -5.56
C ASN A 134 -4.78 17.02 -5.26
N PHE A 135 -3.95 16.23 -5.96
CA PHE A 135 -3.78 14.80 -5.64
C PHE A 135 -3.24 14.56 -4.23
N ILE A 136 -2.43 15.49 -3.73
CA ILE A 136 -1.84 15.41 -2.38
C ILE A 136 -2.84 15.97 -1.36
N TYR A 137 -3.29 17.21 -1.53
CA TYR A 137 -3.98 17.96 -0.47
C TYR A 137 -5.51 17.88 -0.49
N ILE A 138 -6.11 17.45 -1.61
CA ILE A 138 -7.58 17.29 -1.73
C ILE A 138 -7.96 15.82 -1.73
N PHE A 139 -7.25 15.02 -2.51
CA PHE A 139 -7.57 13.61 -2.76
C PHE A 139 -6.78 12.64 -1.89
N ASP A 140 -5.80 13.11 -1.11
CA ASP A 140 -5.02 12.32 -0.16
C ASP A 140 -4.37 11.08 -0.81
N PHE A 141 -3.80 11.18 -2.01
CA PHE A 141 -3.13 10.05 -2.68
C PHE A 141 -1.89 9.57 -1.91
N VAL A 142 -1.26 10.49 -1.20
CA VAL A 142 -0.19 10.25 -0.27
C VAL A 142 -0.51 10.89 1.07
N ASP A 143 0.09 10.40 2.15
CA ASP A 143 -0.02 11.02 3.45
C ASP A 143 0.91 12.24 3.59
N HIS A 144 0.93 12.84 4.77
CA HIS A 144 1.77 13.99 5.09
C HIS A 144 3.29 13.75 4.98
N GLU A 145 3.74 12.48 4.96
CA GLU A 145 5.13 12.08 4.72
C GLU A 145 5.34 11.53 3.30
N PHE A 146 4.39 11.78 2.40
CA PHE A 146 4.41 11.35 1.00
C PHE A 146 4.45 9.82 0.83
N ARG A 147 3.95 9.05 1.81
CA ARG A 147 3.74 7.59 1.69
C ARG A 147 2.40 7.32 1.02
N PHE A 148 2.30 6.30 0.16
CA PHE A 148 1.02 5.99 -0.52
C PHE A 148 -0.13 5.69 0.46
N SER A 149 -1.21 6.46 0.37
CA SER A 149 -2.40 6.27 1.22
C SER A 149 -3.16 4.99 0.92
N GLY A 150 -3.00 4.44 -0.30
CA GLY A 150 -3.72 3.26 -0.79
C GLY A 150 -3.22 1.92 -0.24
N ILE A 151 -2.10 1.89 0.47
CA ILE A 151 -1.54 0.68 1.06
C ILE A 151 -2.37 0.28 2.29
N GLU A 152 -2.72 -1.01 2.40
CA GLU A 152 -3.34 -1.54 3.62
C GLU A 152 -2.27 -1.73 4.69
N LEU A 153 -2.44 -1.02 5.80
CA LEU A 153 -1.53 -1.09 6.94
C LEU A 153 -2.11 -2.08 7.95
N LYS A 154 -1.26 -2.94 8.50
CA LYS A 154 -1.66 -4.04 9.39
C LYS A 154 -2.56 -3.57 10.55
N GLU A 155 -2.31 -2.37 11.06
CA GLU A 155 -2.97 -1.82 12.23
C GLU A 155 -4.32 -1.14 11.93
N GLU A 156 -4.71 -1.03 10.65
CA GLU A 156 -6.05 -0.57 10.25
C GLU A 156 -7.10 -1.68 10.40
N ALA A 157 -6.67 -2.94 10.32
CA ALA A 157 -7.52 -4.10 10.59
C ALA A 157 -7.55 -4.40 12.09
N SER A 158 -8.75 -4.61 12.64
CA SER A 158 -8.87 -5.13 14.00
C SER A 158 -8.14 -6.47 14.14
N SER A 159 -7.67 -6.80 15.34
CA SER A 159 -7.00 -8.09 15.59
C SER A 159 -7.78 -9.30 15.09
N LEU A 160 -9.12 -9.27 15.19
CA LEU A 160 -9.97 -10.34 14.64
C LEU A 160 -10.00 -10.34 13.12
N MET A 161 -10.14 -9.17 12.47
CA MET A 161 -10.10 -9.08 11.00
C MET A 161 -8.78 -9.58 10.43
N ARG A 162 -7.65 -9.29 11.10
CA ARG A 162 -6.32 -9.78 10.68
C ARG A 162 -6.26 -11.30 10.58
N VAL A 163 -6.84 -12.02 11.53
CA VAL A 163 -6.86 -13.50 11.51
C VAL A 163 -7.65 -14.05 10.31
N PHE A 164 -8.68 -13.34 9.86
CA PHE A 164 -9.51 -13.77 8.72
C PHE A 164 -9.02 -13.27 7.36
N GLN A 165 -8.11 -12.29 7.32
CA GLN A 165 -7.64 -11.64 6.09
C GLN A 165 -6.13 -11.75 5.88
N GLU A 166 -5.43 -12.59 6.65
CA GLU A 166 -4.00 -12.80 6.48
C GLU A 166 -3.71 -13.37 5.09
N PRO A 167 -2.90 -12.69 4.25
CA PRO A 167 -2.58 -13.16 2.91
C PRO A 167 -1.74 -14.44 2.99
N SER A 168 -1.97 -15.38 2.07
CA SER A 168 -1.17 -16.60 1.97
C SER A 168 0.26 -16.28 1.52
N LEU A 169 1.21 -17.19 1.75
CA LEU A 169 2.62 -16.96 1.39
C LEU A 169 2.76 -16.64 -0.12
N GLY A 170 3.20 -15.41 -0.41
CA GLY A 170 3.41 -14.90 -1.76
C GLY A 170 2.24 -14.10 -2.35
N GLU A 171 1.13 -13.94 -1.63
CA GLU A 171 0.07 -12.98 -1.95
C GLU A 171 0.44 -11.56 -1.48
N TYR A 172 -0.08 -10.57 -2.19
CA TYR A 172 -0.14 -9.19 -1.74
C TYR A 172 -1.38 -8.98 -0.83
N PRO A 173 -1.30 -8.18 0.25
CA PRO A 173 -2.45 -7.91 1.12
C PRO A 173 -3.49 -7.01 0.42
N ASP A 174 -4.44 -7.62 -0.30
CA ASP A 174 -5.56 -6.94 -0.98
C ASP A 174 -6.90 -7.16 -0.27
N GLY A 175 -6.88 -7.07 1.06
CA GLY A 175 -8.03 -7.26 1.95
C GLY A 175 -9.16 -6.24 1.76
N VAL A 176 -10.15 -6.29 2.66
CA VAL A 176 -11.32 -5.39 2.57
C VAL A 176 -10.91 -3.93 2.74
N ILE A 177 -9.91 -3.66 3.60
CA ILE A 177 -9.41 -2.30 3.84
C ILE A 177 -8.70 -1.77 2.61
N PHE A 178 -7.81 -2.57 2.00
CA PHE A 178 -7.19 -2.24 0.72
C PHE A 178 -8.25 -1.89 -0.32
N LYS A 179 -9.21 -2.80 -0.58
CA LYS A 179 -10.26 -2.59 -1.59
C LYS A 179 -11.06 -1.31 -1.35
N ASN A 180 -11.40 -1.00 -0.09
CA ASN A 180 -12.09 0.24 0.26
C ASN A 180 -11.26 1.49 -0.06
N LYS A 181 -9.97 1.48 0.28
CA LYS A 181 -9.05 2.58 -0.05
C LYS A 181 -8.94 2.77 -1.57
N GLN A 182 -8.79 1.67 -2.31
CA GLN A 182 -8.72 1.70 -3.77
C GLN A 182 -9.97 2.28 -4.42
N SER A 183 -11.15 1.85 -3.97
CA SER A 183 -12.43 2.39 -4.46
C SER A 183 -12.53 3.91 -4.27
N ILE A 184 -12.07 4.43 -3.13
CA ILE A 184 -12.08 5.87 -2.85
C ILE A 184 -11.06 6.61 -3.72
N LEU A 185 -9.81 6.16 -3.77
CA LEU A 185 -8.72 6.86 -4.46
C LEU A 185 -8.91 6.84 -5.99
N ILE A 186 -9.14 5.66 -6.56
CA ILE A 186 -9.35 5.48 -8.00
C ILE A 186 -10.67 6.13 -8.44
N GLY A 187 -11.73 6.02 -7.63
CA GLY A 187 -13.00 6.68 -7.91
C GLY A 187 -12.89 8.22 -7.85
N SER A 188 -12.10 8.76 -6.91
CA SER A 188 -11.81 10.19 -6.84
C SER A 188 -11.02 10.68 -8.06
N LEU A 189 -10.03 9.90 -8.53
CA LEU A 189 -9.35 10.18 -9.79
C LEU A 189 -10.32 10.24 -10.96
N GLY A 190 -11.20 9.24 -11.09
CA GLY A 190 -12.16 9.17 -12.20
C GLY A 190 -13.09 10.39 -12.24
N VAL A 191 -13.59 10.82 -11.08
CA VAL A 191 -14.44 12.01 -10.96
C VAL A 191 -13.65 13.29 -11.25
N TYR A 192 -12.43 13.42 -10.74
CA TYR A 192 -11.60 14.60 -10.97
C TYR A 192 -11.14 14.72 -12.43
N LYS A 193 -10.75 13.62 -13.06
CA LYS A 193 -10.44 13.57 -14.50
C LYS A 193 -11.61 14.11 -15.32
N LYS A 194 -12.84 13.61 -15.08
CA LYS A 194 -14.05 14.10 -15.78
C LYS A 194 -14.29 15.59 -15.54
N PHE A 195 -14.01 16.08 -14.33
CA PHE A 195 -14.08 17.51 -14.01
C PHE A 195 -13.04 18.35 -14.77
N LEU A 196 -11.80 17.89 -14.87
CA LEU A 196 -10.76 18.55 -15.66
C LEU A 196 -11.13 18.57 -17.15
N GLU A 197 -11.63 17.46 -17.69
CA GLU A 197 -12.04 17.35 -19.10
C GLU A 197 -13.19 18.33 -19.43
N LYS A 198 -14.15 18.49 -18.51
CA LYS A 198 -15.21 19.51 -18.63
C LYS A 198 -14.66 20.95 -18.69
N ASN A 199 -13.49 21.18 -18.12
CA ASN A 199 -12.75 22.45 -18.18
C ASN A 199 -11.66 22.46 -19.26
N ASN A 200 -11.71 21.53 -20.23
CA ASN A 200 -10.78 21.39 -21.36
C ASN A 200 -9.33 21.08 -20.96
N ILE A 201 -9.12 20.44 -19.81
CA ILE A 201 -7.81 20.01 -19.33
C ILE A 201 -7.76 18.49 -19.32
N PHE A 202 -6.69 17.93 -19.90
CA PHE A 202 -6.46 16.49 -19.95
C PHE A 202 -5.29 16.19 -19.03
N LEU A 203 -5.45 15.17 -18.20
CA LEU A 203 -4.48 14.85 -17.15
C LEU A 203 -3.17 14.32 -17.73
N GLU A 204 -3.25 13.70 -18.90
CA GLU A 204 -2.14 13.27 -19.72
C GLU A 204 -1.23 14.46 -20.09
N ASP A 205 -1.81 15.61 -20.46
CA ASP A 205 -1.06 16.84 -20.78
C ASP A 205 -0.34 17.40 -19.55
N VAL A 206 -0.94 17.29 -18.37
CA VAL A 206 -0.32 17.67 -17.08
C VAL A 206 0.91 16.80 -16.77
N ILE A 207 0.82 15.50 -17.05
CA ILE A 207 1.95 14.57 -16.89
C ILE A 207 3.07 14.93 -17.86
N VAL A 208 2.77 15.21 -19.13
CA VAL A 208 3.78 15.65 -20.11
C VAL A 208 4.48 16.91 -19.61
N TRP A 209 3.72 17.94 -19.26
CA TRP A 209 4.26 19.19 -18.74
C TRP A 209 5.16 19.00 -17.53
N PHE A 210 4.81 18.09 -16.60
CA PHE A 210 5.65 17.80 -15.45
C PHE A 210 7.08 17.41 -15.86
N PHE A 211 7.20 16.45 -16.78
CA PHE A 211 8.50 15.94 -17.20
C PHE A 211 9.22 16.85 -18.20
N SER A 212 8.50 17.50 -19.13
CA SER A 212 9.12 18.27 -20.21
C SER A 212 9.39 19.73 -19.85
N GLU A 213 8.64 20.30 -18.92
CA GLU A 213 8.72 21.73 -18.58
C GLU A 213 9.04 21.95 -17.10
N TYR A 214 8.25 21.37 -16.19
CA TYR A 214 8.39 21.64 -14.75
C TYR A 214 9.75 21.20 -14.22
N LEU A 215 10.20 19.98 -14.52
CA LEU A 215 11.52 19.49 -14.08
C LEU A 215 12.67 20.33 -14.64
N VAL A 216 12.59 20.75 -15.91
CA VAL A 216 13.59 21.60 -16.56
C VAL A 216 13.63 22.97 -15.90
N GLN A 217 12.48 23.63 -15.75
CA GLN A 217 12.39 25.00 -15.25
C GLN A 217 12.73 25.12 -13.75
N ASN A 218 12.37 24.11 -12.94
CA ASN A 218 12.52 24.18 -11.49
C ASN A 218 13.80 23.54 -10.98
N PHE A 219 14.38 22.57 -11.71
CA PHE A 219 15.53 21.81 -11.23
C PHE A 219 16.68 21.70 -12.24
N ASP A 220 16.54 22.29 -13.45
CA ASP A 220 17.50 22.16 -14.56
C ASP A 220 17.72 20.68 -14.98
N VAL A 221 16.65 19.88 -14.89
CA VAL A 221 16.68 18.45 -15.19
C VAL A 221 15.99 18.19 -16.52
N SER A 222 16.77 17.71 -17.50
CA SER A 222 16.29 17.39 -18.84
C SER A 222 16.54 15.92 -19.19
N GLY A 223 15.91 15.46 -20.29
CA GLY A 223 16.11 14.11 -20.82
C GLY A 223 14.95 13.14 -20.58
N PHE A 224 14.01 13.47 -19.70
CA PHE A 224 12.77 12.72 -19.58
C PHE A 224 11.91 12.89 -20.84
N GLY A 225 11.38 11.78 -21.36
CA GLY A 225 10.57 11.77 -22.57
C GLY A 225 9.27 11.01 -22.38
N ILE A 226 8.14 11.70 -22.51
CA ILE A 226 6.81 11.09 -22.45
C ILE A 226 6.04 11.36 -23.73
N VAL A 227 5.35 10.33 -24.21
CA VAL A 227 4.37 10.39 -25.30
C VAL A 227 3.00 9.95 -24.78
N VAL A 228 2.01 10.82 -24.88
CA VAL A 228 0.64 10.53 -24.44
C VAL A 228 -0.24 10.07 -25.60
N PRO A 229 -1.28 9.25 -25.33
CA PRO A 229 -2.20 8.79 -26.35
C PRO A 229 -3.05 9.95 -26.89
N SER A 230 -3.57 9.77 -28.11
CA SER A 230 -4.57 10.70 -28.63
C SER A 230 -5.83 10.64 -27.77
N LYS A 231 -6.56 11.75 -27.73
CA LYS A 231 -7.86 11.85 -27.03
C LYS A 231 -8.85 10.82 -27.57
N ASP A 232 -8.81 10.61 -28.89
CA ASP A 232 -9.69 9.71 -29.64
C ASP A 232 -9.24 8.24 -29.62
N SER A 233 -8.09 7.92 -28.98
CA SER A 233 -7.63 6.54 -28.85
C SER A 233 -8.59 5.70 -27.98
N SER A 234 -8.71 4.42 -28.33
CA SER A 234 -9.47 3.46 -27.51
C SER A 234 -8.83 3.28 -26.13
N TYR A 235 -9.58 2.80 -25.13
CA TYR A 235 -8.96 2.54 -23.83
C TYR A 235 -7.90 1.43 -23.89
N TYR A 236 -8.03 0.45 -24.79
CA TYR A 236 -6.97 -0.52 -25.07
C TYR A 236 -5.66 0.15 -25.52
N GLU A 237 -5.74 1.07 -26.49
CA GLU A 237 -4.58 1.81 -26.99
C GLU A 237 -3.97 2.72 -25.91
N LYS A 238 -4.83 3.40 -25.14
CA LYS A 238 -4.41 4.24 -24.01
C LYS A 238 -3.63 3.43 -22.97
N ASN A 239 -4.16 2.29 -22.53
CA ASN A 239 -3.47 1.39 -21.59
C ASN A 239 -2.12 0.90 -22.14
N SER A 240 -2.10 0.45 -23.40
CA SER A 240 -0.88 -0.08 -24.04
C SER A 240 0.23 0.97 -24.11
N LEU A 241 -0.12 2.20 -24.50
CA LEU A 241 0.85 3.29 -24.56
C LEU A 241 1.30 3.74 -23.17
N PHE A 242 0.37 4.01 -22.24
CA PHE A 242 0.70 4.46 -20.88
C PHE A 242 1.59 3.45 -20.14
N HIS A 243 1.36 2.15 -20.35
CA HIS A 243 2.22 1.14 -19.77
C HIS A 243 3.67 1.32 -20.26
N SER A 244 3.87 1.46 -21.58
CA SER A 244 5.20 1.67 -22.16
C SER A 244 5.87 2.95 -21.63
N GLN A 245 5.10 4.02 -21.44
CA GLN A 245 5.61 5.29 -20.93
C GLN A 245 6.02 5.19 -19.46
N LEU A 246 5.25 4.49 -18.63
CA LEU A 246 5.62 4.30 -17.23
C LEU A 246 6.95 3.52 -17.12
N HIS A 247 7.11 2.51 -17.98
CA HIS A 247 8.35 1.75 -18.12
C HIS A 247 9.53 2.62 -18.52
N ARG A 248 9.32 3.53 -19.46
CA ARG A 248 10.32 4.49 -19.90
C ARG A 248 10.72 5.45 -18.78
N VAL A 249 9.75 6.06 -18.09
CA VAL A 249 10.01 6.97 -16.96
C VAL A 249 10.80 6.29 -15.83
N VAL A 250 10.48 5.03 -15.52
CA VAL A 250 11.23 4.24 -14.53
C VAL A 250 12.70 4.08 -14.94
N LYS A 251 12.98 3.81 -16.22
CA LYS A 251 14.35 3.70 -16.75
C LYS A 251 15.06 5.06 -16.77
N GLU A 252 14.37 6.12 -17.18
CA GLU A 252 14.90 7.49 -17.21
C GLU A 252 15.26 7.95 -15.80
N TYR A 253 14.39 7.76 -14.82
CA TYR A 253 14.68 8.06 -13.41
C TYR A 253 15.86 7.23 -12.89
N TYR A 254 15.93 5.93 -13.22
CA TYR A 254 17.07 5.09 -12.83
C TYR A 254 18.39 5.62 -13.39
N LEU A 255 18.42 6.00 -14.67
CA LEU A 255 19.61 6.57 -15.28
C LEU A 255 20.00 7.87 -14.61
N TYR A 256 19.05 8.77 -14.42
CA TYR A 256 19.29 10.05 -13.77
C TYR A 256 19.82 9.88 -12.34
N SER A 257 19.17 9.03 -11.55
CA SER A 257 19.54 8.81 -10.15
C SER A 257 20.91 8.11 -10.02
N THR A 258 21.30 7.27 -10.98
CA THR A 258 22.55 6.51 -10.94
C THR A 258 23.74 7.26 -11.57
N TYR A 259 23.52 7.93 -12.69
CA TYR A 259 24.58 8.53 -13.52
C TYR A 259 24.54 10.06 -13.54
N GLY A 260 23.49 10.68 -12.99
CA GLY A 260 23.31 12.14 -12.99
C GLY A 260 22.75 12.71 -14.30
N GLU A 261 22.54 11.86 -15.32
CA GLU A 261 22.03 12.24 -16.63
C GLU A 261 21.21 11.11 -17.27
N ILE A 262 20.39 11.45 -18.27
CA ILE A 262 19.61 10.50 -19.05
C ILE A 262 20.25 10.37 -20.43
N ASP A 263 21.08 9.35 -20.59
CA ASP A 263 21.66 8.98 -21.89
C ASP A 263 20.68 8.12 -22.69
N ASN A 264 20.23 8.62 -23.84
CA ASN A 264 19.25 7.94 -24.71
C ASN A 264 19.78 6.64 -25.34
N GLU A 265 21.09 6.51 -25.58
CA GLU A 265 21.67 5.26 -26.09
C GLU A 265 21.69 4.19 -25.00
N LEU A 266 22.04 4.56 -23.77
CA LEU A 266 22.03 3.66 -22.62
C LEU A 266 20.60 3.28 -22.23
N LEU A 267 19.65 4.22 -22.32
CA LEU A 267 18.23 3.97 -22.09
C LEU A 267 17.73 2.79 -22.91
N ASN A 268 18.14 2.65 -24.17
CA ASN A 268 17.71 1.55 -25.03
C ASN A 268 18.43 0.22 -24.77
N ARG A 269 19.47 0.20 -23.93
CA ARG A 269 20.30 -0.99 -23.64
C ARG A 269 19.99 -1.65 -22.31
N ILE A 270 19.49 -0.88 -21.33
CA ILE A 270 19.20 -1.42 -20.00
C ILE A 270 17.83 -2.11 -19.95
N ALA A 271 17.73 -3.16 -19.14
CA ALA A 271 16.45 -3.69 -18.72
C ALA A 271 15.72 -2.68 -17.83
N THR A 272 14.39 -2.75 -17.78
CA THR A 272 13.64 -1.96 -16.80
C THR A 272 13.99 -2.45 -15.39
N PRO A 273 14.52 -1.58 -14.51
CA PRO A 273 14.82 -1.95 -13.13
C PRO A 273 13.55 -2.30 -12.36
N ALA A 274 13.69 -3.12 -11.31
CA ALA A 274 12.58 -3.36 -10.39
C ALA A 274 12.29 -2.09 -9.56
N TYR A 275 11.05 -1.92 -9.11
CA TYR A 275 10.67 -0.73 -8.34
C TYR A 275 11.46 -0.60 -7.03
N GLU A 276 11.82 -1.73 -6.41
CA GLU A 276 12.67 -1.80 -5.22
C GLU A 276 14.16 -1.48 -5.46
N ASP A 277 14.60 -1.42 -6.72
CA ASP A 277 15.99 -1.13 -7.10
C ASP A 277 16.21 0.35 -7.44
N LEU A 278 15.14 1.13 -7.59
CA LEU A 278 15.21 2.56 -7.88
C LEU A 278 15.76 3.31 -6.67
N ILE A 279 16.96 3.84 -6.78
CA ILE A 279 17.62 4.56 -5.68
C ILE A 279 17.01 5.95 -5.47
N SER A 280 17.05 6.41 -4.24
CA SER A 280 16.70 7.80 -3.90
C SER A 280 17.85 8.73 -4.32
N LEU A 281 17.51 9.95 -4.75
CA LEU A 281 18.45 11.01 -5.13
C LEU A 281 19.21 11.58 -3.92
N SER A 282 18.64 11.46 -2.71
CA SER A 282 19.32 11.83 -1.46
C SER A 282 19.42 10.63 -0.52
N SER A 283 20.41 10.64 0.38
CA SER A 283 20.61 9.52 1.32
C SER A 283 19.58 9.50 2.45
N ASN A 284 19.37 8.30 3.01
CA ASN A 284 18.61 8.05 4.24
C ASN A 284 17.11 8.32 4.16
N LYS A 285 16.47 8.10 2.99
CA LYS A 285 15.05 8.40 2.79
C LYS A 285 14.11 7.66 3.75
N TYR A 286 14.04 6.33 3.69
CA TYR A 286 13.11 5.57 4.54
C TYR A 286 13.83 4.90 5.70
N LEU A 287 13.18 4.90 6.87
CA LEU A 287 13.64 4.20 8.06
C LEU A 287 12.69 3.05 8.39
N TYR A 288 13.23 1.91 8.82
CA TYR A 288 12.48 0.75 9.29
C TYR A 288 13.01 0.29 10.64
N LEU A 289 12.15 -0.03 11.60
CA LEU A 289 12.58 -0.66 12.85
C LEU A 289 13.12 -2.07 12.56
N THR A 290 14.29 -2.37 13.11
CA THR A 290 14.93 -3.70 13.01
C THR A 290 15.16 -4.35 14.35
N ASN A 291 15.25 -3.54 15.41
CA ASN A 291 15.42 -4.06 16.76
C ASN A 291 14.12 -4.72 17.24
N LYS A 292 14.12 -6.05 17.33
CA LYS A 292 12.96 -6.83 17.78
C LYS A 292 12.39 -6.35 19.11
N ARG A 293 13.24 -5.97 20.07
CA ARG A 293 12.80 -5.49 21.37
C ARG A 293 12.01 -4.19 21.25
N ILE A 294 12.45 -3.28 20.38
CA ILE A 294 11.71 -2.04 20.09
C ILE A 294 10.43 -2.32 19.33
N ILE A 295 10.43 -3.27 18.39
CA ILE A 295 9.21 -3.69 17.68
C ILE A 295 8.18 -4.26 18.67
N ASP A 296 8.61 -5.14 19.58
CA ASP A 296 7.75 -5.73 20.63
C ASP A 296 7.20 -4.65 21.57
N ILE A 297 8.05 -3.69 21.96
CA ILE A 297 7.67 -2.49 22.70
C ILE A 297 6.62 -1.68 21.94
N ASN A 298 6.83 -1.45 20.65
CA ASN A 298 5.96 -0.62 19.83
C ASN A 298 4.56 -1.25 19.73
N ASN A 299 4.51 -2.57 19.50
CA ASN A 299 3.28 -3.35 19.52
C ASN A 299 2.58 -3.28 20.88
N PHE A 300 3.32 -3.40 21.98
CA PHE A 300 2.76 -3.30 23.33
C PHE A 300 2.22 -1.91 23.67
N LEU A 301 2.76 -0.85 23.09
CA LEU A 301 2.31 0.52 23.34
C LEU A 301 1.03 0.86 22.58
N PHE A 302 0.89 0.40 21.34
CA PHE A 302 -0.12 0.94 20.43
C PHE A 302 -1.14 -0.06 19.88
N SER A 303 -0.93 -1.37 20.04
CA SER A 303 -1.89 -2.38 19.59
C SER A 303 -3.24 -2.29 20.30
N ASP A 304 -4.30 -2.62 19.55
CA ASP A 304 -5.69 -2.69 20.02
C ASP A 304 -5.95 -3.79 21.07
N GLN A 305 -5.03 -4.73 21.24
CA GLN A 305 -5.08 -5.81 22.26
C GLN A 305 -4.33 -5.50 23.55
N THR A 306 -3.84 -4.27 23.70
CA THR A 306 -3.08 -3.88 24.89
C THR A 306 -4.03 -3.48 26.02
N THR A 307 -3.63 -3.69 27.27
CA THR A 307 -4.38 -3.17 28.44
C THR A 307 -4.47 -1.64 28.38
N PHE A 308 -3.56 -0.97 27.68
CA PHE A 308 -3.63 0.46 27.40
C PHE A 308 -4.76 0.85 26.44
N ALA A 309 -5.16 -0.04 25.53
CA ALA A 309 -6.24 0.17 24.56
C ALA A 309 -7.65 -0.07 25.12
N TYR A 310 -7.82 -0.88 26.17
CA TYR A 310 -9.16 -1.20 26.72
C TYR A 310 -9.79 -0.01 27.48
N PRO A 311 -11.06 0.36 27.23
CA PRO A 311 -11.81 1.24 28.11
C PRO A 311 -12.80 0.45 28.99
N GLN A 312 -12.83 0.77 30.29
CA GLN A 312 -14.12 1.00 30.90
C GLN A 312 -14.53 2.42 30.46
N SER A 313 -15.41 2.50 29.46
CA SER A 313 -16.31 3.62 29.12
C SER A 313 -15.89 4.87 28.32
N SER A 314 -14.80 4.94 27.54
CA SER A 314 -14.69 6.04 26.54
C SER A 314 -13.87 5.70 25.28
N MET A 315 -14.35 6.25 24.16
CA MET A 315 -13.87 6.13 22.77
C MET A 315 -12.59 6.96 22.51
N THR A 316 -11.68 7.05 23.49
CA THR A 316 -10.44 7.82 23.36
C THR A 316 -9.30 6.88 22.95
N ARG A 317 -8.67 7.15 21.79
CA ARG A 317 -7.62 6.32 21.17
C ARG A 317 -6.42 6.12 22.11
N THR A 318 -5.75 4.98 21.99
CA THR A 318 -4.61 4.53 22.83
C THR A 318 -3.50 5.57 22.94
N PHE A 319 -3.17 6.30 21.87
CA PHE A 319 -2.09 7.29 21.83
C PHE A 319 -2.32 8.51 22.74
N GLU A 320 -3.50 9.13 22.69
CA GLU A 320 -3.84 10.26 23.58
C GLU A 320 -3.88 9.81 25.04
N ARG A 321 -4.33 8.57 25.31
CA ARG A 321 -4.29 7.99 26.67
C ARG A 321 -2.88 7.73 27.16
N VAL A 322 -2.03 7.22 26.28
CA VAL A 322 -0.61 6.97 26.52
C VAL A 322 0.08 8.30 26.90
N LEU A 323 -0.16 9.37 26.15
CA LEU A 323 0.41 10.69 26.44
C LEU A 323 -0.24 11.40 27.65
N SER A 324 -1.54 11.20 27.91
CA SER A 324 -2.31 11.96 28.92
C SER A 324 -2.44 11.28 30.29
N LYS A 325 -2.34 9.95 30.39
CA LYS A 325 -2.53 9.25 31.67
C LYS A 325 -1.22 9.02 32.39
N LYS A 326 -1.21 9.44 33.64
CA LYS A 326 -0.32 8.93 34.68
C LYS A 326 -0.64 7.45 34.97
N ILE A 327 -0.06 6.54 34.20
CA ILE A 327 -0.24 5.09 34.42
C ILE A 327 0.46 4.74 35.73
N ARG A 328 -0.24 4.09 36.66
CA ARG A 328 0.38 3.66 37.92
C ARG A 328 1.01 2.29 37.79
N LYS A 329 2.29 2.18 38.14
CA LYS A 329 3.04 0.90 38.09
C LYS A 329 2.41 -0.16 38.98
N SER A 330 1.91 0.24 40.14
CA SER A 330 1.18 -0.60 41.09
C SER A 330 -0.09 -1.24 40.53
N LYS A 331 -0.67 -0.67 39.47
CA LYS A 331 -1.89 -1.18 38.82
C LYS A 331 -1.61 -2.10 37.63
N LEU A 332 -0.35 -2.28 37.26
CA LEU A 332 0.04 -3.21 36.21
C LEU A 332 -0.01 -4.65 36.72
N ALA A 333 -0.47 -5.56 35.87
CA ALA A 333 -0.31 -7.00 36.05
C ALA A 333 1.17 -7.39 35.97
N ASP A 334 1.55 -8.55 36.52
CA ASP A 334 2.96 -8.96 36.61
C ASP A 334 3.63 -9.14 35.24
N TRP A 335 2.87 -9.61 34.24
CA TRP A 335 3.37 -9.70 32.86
C TRP A 335 3.63 -8.32 32.23
N GLU A 336 2.86 -7.30 32.60
CA GLU A 336 3.05 -5.92 32.12
C GLU A 336 4.22 -5.22 32.81
N LYS A 337 4.50 -5.58 34.07
CA LYS A 337 5.66 -5.07 34.80
C LYS A 337 6.97 -5.49 34.14
N ALA A 338 7.02 -6.67 33.52
CA ALA A 338 8.18 -7.12 32.75
C ALA A 338 8.43 -6.19 31.55
N THR A 339 7.40 -5.94 30.72
CA THR A 339 7.51 -5.02 29.58
C THR A 339 7.80 -3.57 30.02
N TYR A 340 7.23 -3.14 31.14
CA TYR A 340 7.57 -1.85 31.76
C TYR A 340 9.06 -1.74 32.10
N ASN A 341 9.64 -2.78 32.70
CA ASN A 341 11.06 -2.78 33.04
C ASN A 341 11.92 -2.76 31.77
N ASP A 342 11.48 -3.44 30.70
CA ASP A 342 12.15 -3.37 29.40
C ASP A 342 12.14 -1.95 28.83
N LEU A 343 10.98 -1.29 28.82
CA LEU A 343 10.80 0.10 28.40
C LEU A 343 11.68 1.07 29.20
N SER A 344 11.80 0.85 30.51
CA SER A 344 12.66 1.66 31.37
C SER A 344 14.15 1.45 31.07
N SER A 345 14.56 0.20 30.80
CA SER A 345 15.95 -0.11 30.43
C SER A 345 16.36 0.47 29.07
N GLU A 346 15.39 0.65 28.17
CA GLU A 346 15.59 1.26 26.85
C GLU A 346 15.55 2.80 26.88
N GLY A 347 15.32 3.42 28.05
CA GLY A 347 15.26 4.87 28.18
C GLY A 347 13.99 5.50 27.62
N ILE A 348 12.93 4.71 27.39
CA ILE A 348 11.65 5.20 26.87
C ILE A 348 10.78 5.74 28.02
N TRP A 349 10.82 5.05 29.17
CA TRP A 349 10.03 5.36 30.37
C TRP A 349 10.86 5.57 31.63
N ALA A 350 10.30 6.36 32.55
CA ALA A 350 10.77 6.44 33.93
C ALA A 350 9.62 6.24 34.94
N ASP A 351 9.97 5.71 36.11
CA ASP A 351 9.10 5.71 37.29
C ASP A 351 9.26 7.05 38.00
N LYS A 352 8.14 7.78 38.15
CA LYS A 352 8.08 8.99 38.95
C LYS A 352 6.95 8.87 39.97
N ASN A 353 7.30 8.39 41.17
CA ASN A 353 6.37 8.21 42.29
C ASN A 353 5.17 7.30 41.94
N ASP A 354 5.46 6.05 41.54
CA ASP A 354 4.45 5.06 41.13
C ASP A 354 3.68 5.51 39.88
N THR A 355 4.27 6.39 39.06
CA THR A 355 3.68 6.87 37.82
C THR A 355 4.67 6.72 36.69
N ILE A 356 4.26 6.01 35.65
CA ILE A 356 5.01 5.84 34.42
C ILE A 356 4.92 7.13 33.61
N GLN A 357 6.08 7.67 33.22
CA GLN A 357 6.17 8.84 32.36
C GLN A 357 7.08 8.59 31.18
N PHE A 358 6.68 9.11 30.02
CA PHE A 358 7.52 9.18 28.83
C PHE A 358 8.66 10.16 29.06
N LEU A 359 9.86 9.74 28.66
CA LEU A 359 11.05 10.57 28.77
C LEU A 359 11.16 11.55 27.60
N ASN A 360 10.70 11.17 26.41
CA ASN A 360 10.74 12.00 25.22
C ASN A 360 9.48 11.86 24.35
N ASN A 361 8.67 12.92 24.24
CA ASN A 361 7.44 12.88 23.44
C ASN A 361 7.68 12.77 21.93
N LYS A 362 8.81 13.29 21.42
CA LYS A 362 9.17 13.20 19.99
C LYS A 362 9.46 11.76 19.59
N GLU A 363 10.22 11.04 20.42
CA GLU A 363 10.49 9.61 20.22
C GLU A 363 9.21 8.78 20.18
N ILE A 364 8.23 9.10 21.03
CA ILE A 364 6.95 8.40 21.07
C ILE A 364 6.09 8.69 19.85
N ALA A 365 6.15 9.91 19.33
CA ALA A 365 5.52 10.24 18.06
C ALA A 365 6.14 9.42 16.92
N LEU A 366 7.47 9.30 16.87
CA LEU A 366 8.16 8.46 15.87
C LEU A 366 7.81 6.98 16.02
N LEU A 367 7.83 6.42 17.22
CA LEU A 367 7.43 5.03 17.46
C LEU A 367 5.98 4.79 17.03
N LYS A 368 5.08 5.73 17.32
CA LYS A 368 3.69 5.66 16.88
C LYS A 368 3.57 5.64 15.36
N ASP A 369 4.35 6.48 14.68
CA ASP A 369 4.34 6.53 13.22
C ASP A 369 4.91 5.24 12.61
N PHE A 370 5.99 4.68 13.16
CA PHE A 370 6.47 3.34 12.80
C PHE A 370 5.40 2.26 12.97
N PHE A 371 4.60 2.34 14.03
CA PHE A 371 3.54 1.37 14.30
C PHE A 371 2.41 1.48 13.29
N ASP A 372 1.98 2.71 12.97
CA ASP A 372 0.88 2.93 12.03
C ASP A 372 1.29 2.66 10.59
N ASN A 373 2.49 3.09 10.18
CA ASN A 373 2.87 3.20 8.77
C ASN A 373 4.02 2.26 8.36
N THR A 374 4.54 1.42 9.27
CA THR A 374 5.65 0.46 9.06
C THR A 374 7.03 1.10 8.83
N CYS A 375 7.09 2.24 8.15
CA CYS A 375 8.30 3.00 7.87
C CYS A 375 8.06 4.50 8.05
N ILE A 376 9.14 5.26 8.24
CA ILE A 376 9.11 6.72 8.30
C ILE A 376 9.89 7.28 7.12
N ASN A 377 9.39 8.34 6.50
CA ASN A 377 10.12 9.07 5.47
C ASN A 377 10.88 10.23 6.10
N ARG A 378 12.21 10.07 6.23
CA ARG A 378 13.11 11.01 6.90
C ARG A 378 13.07 12.41 6.31
N TYR A 379 12.69 12.57 5.04
CA TYR A 379 12.58 13.87 4.39
C TYR A 379 11.61 14.82 5.12
N TRP A 380 10.61 14.25 5.80
CA TRP A 380 9.54 14.97 6.48
C TRP A 380 9.69 14.98 8.01
N ILE A 381 10.75 14.37 8.54
CA ILE A 381 11.11 14.50 9.95
C ILE A 381 11.73 15.90 10.15
N PRO A 382 11.22 16.70 11.11
CA PRO A 382 11.83 17.99 11.44
C PRO A 382 13.31 17.86 11.80
N GLU A 383 14.16 18.76 11.29
CA GLU A 383 15.61 18.73 11.51
C GLU A 383 15.98 18.73 13.00
N GLU A 384 15.20 19.43 13.82
CA GLU A 384 15.32 19.48 15.29
C GLU A 384 15.03 18.14 16.01
N TRP A 385 14.66 17.09 15.27
CA TRP A 385 14.49 15.71 15.75
C TRP A 385 15.67 14.82 15.31
N GLY A 386 16.63 15.36 14.55
CA GLY A 386 17.80 14.64 14.05
C GLY A 386 18.63 13.96 15.14
N GLU A 387 18.72 14.57 16.33
CA GLU A 387 19.39 13.98 17.50
C GLU A 387 18.80 12.60 17.89
N LEU A 388 17.51 12.36 17.63
CA LEU A 388 16.84 11.10 17.95
C LEU A 388 17.29 9.96 17.03
N LEU A 389 17.67 10.31 15.80
CA LEU A 389 18.05 9.37 14.75
C LEU A 389 19.55 9.08 14.79
N GLU A 390 20.38 10.10 15.05
CA GLU A 390 21.84 10.00 14.95
C GLU A 390 22.50 9.57 16.25
N ASP A 391 22.08 10.09 17.40
CA ASP A 391 22.69 9.82 18.72
C ASP A 391 21.67 9.37 19.78
N GLY A 392 20.39 9.28 19.39
CA GLY A 392 19.27 9.03 20.29
C GLY A 392 18.87 7.56 20.40
N SER A 393 17.73 7.36 21.04
CA SER A 393 17.12 6.06 21.32
C SER A 393 16.71 5.27 20.09
N LEU A 394 16.70 5.84 18.89
CA LEU A 394 16.45 5.12 17.63
C LEU A 394 17.73 4.78 16.87
N ASN A 395 18.88 5.34 17.27
CA ASN A 395 20.18 5.01 16.69
C ASN A 395 20.49 3.51 16.91
N ASN A 396 20.93 2.82 15.87
CA ASN A 396 21.15 1.36 15.83
C ASN A 396 19.88 0.50 16.08
N LYS A 397 18.68 1.10 16.07
CA LYS A 397 17.41 0.37 16.23
C LYS A 397 16.56 0.35 14.96
N SER A 398 16.98 1.12 13.95
CA SER A 398 16.41 1.17 12.61
C SER A 398 17.44 0.87 11.53
N GLU A 399 16.97 0.44 10.35
CA GLU A 399 17.75 0.38 9.12
C GLU A 399 17.28 1.43 8.13
N VAL A 400 18.21 1.87 7.28
CA VAL A 400 17.92 2.78 6.17
C VAL A 400 17.58 1.98 4.92
N TRP A 401 16.47 2.35 4.29
CA TRP A 401 16.08 1.92 2.96
C TRP A 401 16.16 3.11 2.00
N ASN A 402 17.28 3.20 1.28
CA ASN A 402 17.56 4.35 0.40
C ASN A 402 17.10 4.10 -1.03
N ARG A 403 15.78 4.17 -1.26
CA ARG A 403 15.11 3.95 -2.54
C ARG A 403 14.05 5.02 -2.79
N LEU A 404 13.67 5.21 -4.06
CA LEU A 404 12.59 6.12 -4.47
C LEU A 404 11.27 5.78 -3.76
N PHE A 405 10.98 4.48 -3.67
CA PHE A 405 9.80 3.90 -3.05
C PHE A 405 10.19 3.12 -1.78
N SER A 406 9.35 3.18 -0.75
CA SER A 406 9.41 2.26 0.39
C SER A 406 9.17 0.81 -0.06
N LYS A 407 9.48 -0.17 0.79
CA LYS A 407 9.25 -1.59 0.50
C LYS A 407 7.78 -1.87 0.17
N GLU A 408 6.88 -1.23 0.91
CA GLU A 408 5.43 -1.35 0.76
C GLU A 408 4.94 -0.67 -0.53
N GLU A 409 5.48 0.50 -0.89
CA GLU A 409 5.17 1.19 -2.15
C GLU A 409 5.70 0.41 -3.37
N SER A 410 6.92 -0.15 -3.29
CA SER A 410 7.42 -1.06 -4.33
C SER A 410 6.55 -2.31 -4.46
N ALA A 411 6.09 -2.89 -3.35
CA ALA A 411 5.16 -4.02 -3.37
C ALA A 411 3.83 -3.64 -4.01
N TYR A 412 3.28 -2.46 -3.68
CA TYR A 412 2.05 -1.92 -4.24
C TYR A 412 2.12 -1.77 -5.76
N LEU A 413 3.19 -1.14 -6.28
CA LEU A 413 3.41 -1.00 -7.72
C LEU A 413 3.57 -2.35 -8.40
N ASN A 414 4.32 -3.26 -7.78
CA ASN A 414 4.50 -4.62 -8.29
C ASN A 414 3.18 -5.41 -8.32
N TYR A 415 2.29 -5.26 -7.33
CA TYR A 415 0.97 -5.90 -7.32
C TYR A 415 0.10 -5.48 -8.51
N TYR A 416 0.10 -4.20 -8.85
CA TYR A 416 -0.68 -3.72 -9.98
C TYR A 416 -0.05 -4.05 -11.33
N LEU A 417 1.27 -3.89 -11.45
CA LEU A 417 1.94 -3.86 -12.76
C LEU A 417 2.59 -5.20 -13.10
N THR A 418 3.25 -5.85 -12.15
CA THR A 418 4.06 -7.06 -12.41
C THR A 418 3.36 -8.34 -11.94
N ASP A 419 4.01 -9.49 -12.10
CA ASP A 419 3.61 -10.81 -11.63
C ASP A 419 4.32 -11.25 -10.32
N LYS A 420 4.83 -10.29 -9.53
CA LYS A 420 5.60 -10.57 -8.30
C LYS A 420 4.81 -11.39 -7.26
N PHE A 421 3.52 -11.10 -7.14
CA PHE A 421 2.59 -11.78 -6.23
C PHE A 421 1.68 -12.74 -7.00
N SER A 422 1.25 -13.82 -6.36
CA SER A 422 0.34 -14.79 -6.96
C SER A 422 -1.04 -14.22 -7.29
N ASN A 423 -1.50 -13.23 -6.52
CA ASN A 423 -2.74 -12.49 -6.75
C ASN A 423 -2.52 -11.15 -7.48
N SER A 424 -1.37 -10.95 -8.15
CA SER A 424 -1.09 -9.69 -8.85
C SER A 424 -2.13 -9.41 -9.95
N ARG A 425 -2.46 -8.14 -10.14
CA ARG A 425 -3.28 -7.68 -11.27
C ARG A 425 -2.53 -7.77 -12.59
N SER A 426 -1.20 -7.67 -12.55
CA SER A 426 -0.29 -7.90 -13.68
C SER A 426 -0.67 -7.08 -14.93
N LEU A 427 -1.14 -5.83 -14.74
CA LEU A 427 -1.66 -5.01 -15.83
C LEU A 427 -0.64 -4.83 -16.95
N ARG A 428 0.64 -4.62 -16.61
CA ARG A 428 1.70 -4.55 -17.60
C ARG A 428 1.77 -5.84 -18.42
N ASN A 429 1.75 -7.00 -17.77
CA ASN A 429 1.91 -8.27 -18.47
C ASN A 429 0.71 -8.54 -19.40
N LYS A 430 -0.51 -8.17 -18.99
CA LYS A 430 -1.72 -8.32 -19.82
C LYS A 430 -1.62 -7.50 -21.11
N TYR A 431 -1.35 -6.19 -21.00
CA TYR A 431 -1.29 -5.30 -22.16
C TYR A 431 -0.02 -5.48 -23.00
N ALA A 432 1.11 -5.91 -22.42
CA ALA A 432 2.34 -6.16 -23.16
C ALA A 432 2.33 -7.51 -23.92
N HIS A 433 1.64 -8.53 -23.40
CA HIS A 433 1.62 -9.88 -23.99
C HIS A 433 0.30 -10.27 -24.66
N GLY A 434 -0.64 -9.32 -24.80
CA GLY A 434 -1.89 -9.52 -25.54
C GLY A 434 -2.91 -10.41 -24.83
N SER A 435 -2.74 -10.68 -23.53
CA SER A 435 -3.70 -11.45 -22.72
C SER A 435 -4.88 -10.59 -22.28
N THR A 436 -5.54 -9.96 -23.26
CA THR A 436 -6.66 -9.02 -23.07
C THR A 436 -7.91 -9.41 -23.85
N GLU A 437 -7.93 -10.58 -24.50
CA GLU A 437 -9.06 -11.02 -25.35
C GLU A 437 -10.38 -11.18 -24.56
N ASP A 438 -10.28 -11.46 -23.26
CA ASP A 438 -11.44 -11.61 -22.37
C ASP A 438 -11.91 -10.28 -21.75
N LEU A 439 -11.23 -9.16 -22.01
CA LEU A 439 -11.58 -7.86 -21.42
C LEU A 439 -12.60 -7.10 -22.26
N ASP A 440 -13.60 -6.53 -21.60
CA ASP A 440 -14.52 -5.59 -22.25
C ASP A 440 -14.04 -4.12 -22.19
N GLU A 441 -14.77 -3.21 -22.85
CA GLU A 441 -14.41 -1.79 -22.88
C GLU A 441 -14.49 -1.12 -21.49
N GLU A 442 -15.39 -1.56 -20.62
CA GLU A 442 -15.51 -1.02 -19.26
C GLU A 442 -14.29 -1.44 -18.41
N GLU A 443 -13.82 -2.67 -18.57
CA GLU A 443 -12.59 -3.16 -17.95
C GLU A 443 -11.36 -2.42 -18.49
N HIS A 444 -11.32 -2.13 -19.80
CA HIS A 444 -10.27 -1.28 -20.38
C HIS A 444 -10.30 0.14 -19.79
N GLU A 445 -11.47 0.76 -19.66
CA GLU A 445 -11.62 2.07 -19.02
C GLU A 445 -11.15 2.03 -17.56
N HIS A 446 -11.58 1.04 -16.79
CA HIS A 446 -11.19 0.90 -15.39
C HIS A 446 -9.66 0.75 -15.25
N ASN A 447 -9.05 -0.15 -16.03
CA ASN A 447 -7.60 -0.35 -16.03
C ASN A 447 -6.85 0.92 -16.44
N TYR A 448 -7.42 1.72 -17.34
CA TYR A 448 -6.84 2.99 -17.74
C TYR A 448 -6.78 3.97 -16.56
N ILE A 449 -7.88 4.11 -15.81
CA ILE A 449 -7.92 4.97 -14.61
C ILE A 449 -6.94 4.46 -13.54
N VAL A 450 -6.85 3.16 -13.33
CA VAL A 450 -5.87 2.56 -12.40
C VAL A 450 -4.44 2.89 -12.84
N LEU A 451 -4.12 2.73 -14.13
CA LEU A 451 -2.78 2.99 -14.63
C LEU A 451 -2.40 4.48 -14.52
N LEU A 452 -3.36 5.37 -14.80
CA LEU A 452 -3.20 6.81 -14.63
C LEU A 452 -2.98 7.19 -13.17
N PHE A 453 -3.70 6.55 -12.24
CA PHE A 453 -3.49 6.69 -10.79
C PHE A 453 -2.06 6.32 -10.39
N LEU A 454 -1.57 5.16 -10.84
CA LEU A 454 -0.21 4.71 -10.54
C LEU A 454 0.83 5.67 -11.13
N PHE A 455 0.59 6.20 -12.33
CA PHE A 455 1.48 7.17 -12.96
C PHE A 455 1.58 8.45 -12.14
N ILE A 456 0.44 8.97 -11.62
CA ILE A 456 0.41 10.14 -10.75
C ILE A 456 1.20 9.88 -9.45
N LEU A 457 1.05 8.69 -8.85
CA LEU A 457 1.85 8.32 -7.68
C LEU A 457 3.36 8.37 -7.99
N VAL A 458 3.79 7.85 -9.15
CA VAL A 458 5.18 7.94 -9.58
C VAL A 458 5.62 9.39 -9.77
N VAL A 459 4.79 10.24 -10.39
CA VAL A 459 5.06 11.69 -10.54
C VAL A 459 5.25 12.36 -9.17
N ILE A 460 4.37 12.09 -8.21
CA ILE A 460 4.47 12.63 -6.85
C ILE A 460 5.78 12.22 -6.18
N LYS A 461 6.18 10.95 -6.28
CA LYS A 461 7.43 10.46 -5.67
C LYS A 461 8.68 10.99 -6.35
N ILE A 462 8.65 11.13 -7.67
CA ILE A 462 9.75 11.76 -8.41
C ILE A 462 9.85 13.24 -8.03
N ASN A 463 8.73 13.97 -7.98
CA ASN A 463 8.73 15.36 -7.56
C ASN A 463 9.30 15.54 -6.15
N GLU A 464 8.90 14.69 -5.20
CA GLU A 464 9.42 14.71 -3.83
C GLU A 464 10.96 14.60 -3.79
N GLU A 465 11.56 13.70 -4.58
CA GLU A 465 13.02 13.54 -4.65
C GLU A 465 13.71 14.80 -5.17
N PHE A 466 13.17 15.41 -6.21
CA PHE A 466 13.73 16.62 -6.79
C PHE A 466 13.55 17.82 -5.86
N ASP A 467 12.36 17.99 -5.27
CA ASP A 467 12.11 19.03 -4.27
C ASP A 467 13.07 18.91 -3.10
N TYR A 468 13.22 17.72 -2.51
CA TYR A 468 14.12 17.53 -1.37
C TYR A 468 15.59 17.76 -1.73
N LYS A 469 16.06 17.31 -2.90
CA LYS A 469 17.46 17.44 -3.30
C LYS A 469 17.87 18.87 -3.67
N TYR A 470 16.98 19.64 -4.29
CA TYR A 470 17.33 20.92 -4.89
C TYR A 470 16.79 22.14 -4.14
N ARG A 471 15.82 21.98 -3.23
CA ARG A 471 15.24 23.09 -2.46
C ARG A 471 15.64 23.12 -0.98
N ASN A 472 16.33 22.09 -0.49
CA ASN A 472 16.90 22.06 0.87
C ASN A 472 18.40 22.36 0.88
#